data_AF-A0A955RE25-F1
#
_entry.id   AF-A0A955RE25-F1
#
_cell.length_a   1.000
_cell.length_b   1.000
_cell.length_c   1.000
_cell.angle_alpha   90.00
_cell.angle_beta   90.00
_cell.angle_gamma   90.00
#
_symmetry.space_group_name_H-M   'P 1'
#
loop_
_entity.id
_entity.type
_entity.pdbx_description
1 polymer ?
#
loop_
_entity_poly.entity_id
_entity_poly.type
_entity_poly.pdbx_seq_one_letter_code
_entity_poly.pdbx_strand_id
1 'polypeptide(L)'
;MATTEPTGSFVEQALSNLVDQFARPLDLLRELAQNAMDAGTPRIDVWTRFDPPKPGERLGVLRIGVDDHGEGMDERIIDEQLTRLFASSKEKDATKIGKFGIGFTSVFAIRPEAVLVRTGRHGESWELLFHANRSFDKIRLQDPVSGTSIVLFKRLPPTELDRWRREIRTVLGYWCEHSQTPITYEDRSGEATAPAPSDAEDPFAAFEEVEATGPERVDHPLSLEGWEVHEHREEGLHVVVACPNPDERTPPRFGFYNGGLTLLHTSTTDVLGPHADRLQHVSFKVKHDRLEHTLTRDNVLMDEHWARAMNAVVRSARGLRERLCERITREVEADGEIEHGYRLLAAELRAASTDKAFVEALGDRRLFRTVTGATVSPKQVDDQERRIGSVLVGKGVDALTEPLRRHRLVVLQDSPRTREVLDLLHRPAMLDWSGGRSIARAEQVFVVPNVLDATALDPSERGLVSATEELLRVAVGLRIRVPGTDHVFQWAPGADSVANRLTLRVGDFGGVDLGSADVLALNGPAAADVFHRPRRGRGFRMPGYLTWRCLLANRHHPTFRAHVLAYADQPDVAAFGLASALLVVEDVESEAAHRRLIEEMGSRMAARSAR
;
A
#
# COMPACT_ATOMS: atom_id res chain seq x y z
N MET A 1 -56.99 33.78 39.32
CA MET A 1 -56.53 32.50 39.91
C MET A 1 -56.48 31.47 38.80
N ALA A 2 -55.28 31.10 38.37
CA ALA A 2 -54.89 29.85 37.71
C ALA A 2 -53.57 30.14 36.98
N THR A 3 -52.47 29.87 37.68
CA THR A 3 -51.10 29.82 37.19
C THR A 3 -50.96 28.68 36.18
N THR A 4 -50.58 29.00 34.95
CA THR A 4 -50.13 28.03 33.94
C THR A 4 -48.63 27.81 34.10
N GLU A 5 -48.24 26.70 34.73
CA GLU A 5 -47.03 25.97 34.36
C GLU A 5 -47.37 25.10 33.14
N PRO A 6 -46.60 25.20 32.03
CA PRO A 6 -45.80 24.04 31.64
C PRO A 6 -44.53 24.43 30.87
N THR A 7 -43.38 24.48 31.53
CA THR A 7 -42.06 24.63 30.87
C THR A 7 -41.11 23.46 31.15
N GLY A 8 -41.36 22.66 32.19
CA GLY A 8 -40.50 21.53 32.57
C GLY A 8 -40.55 20.33 31.62
N SER A 9 -41.73 19.99 31.08
CA SER A 9 -41.94 18.76 30.29
C SER A 9 -41.20 18.72 28.95
N PHE A 10 -41.01 19.87 28.28
CA PHE A 10 -40.37 19.91 26.96
C PHE A 10 -38.83 19.77 27.07
N VAL A 11 -38.23 20.42 28.06
CA VAL A 11 -36.79 20.31 28.35
C VAL A 11 -36.44 18.88 28.79
N GLU A 12 -37.30 18.27 29.60
CA GLU A 12 -37.13 16.90 30.08
C GLU A 12 -37.25 15.86 28.95
N GLN A 13 -38.17 16.06 28.01
CA GLN A 13 -38.28 15.23 26.79
C GLN A 13 -37.11 15.44 25.83
N ALA A 14 -36.69 16.68 25.61
CA ALA A 14 -35.51 16.98 24.78
C ALA A 14 -34.23 16.36 25.39
N LEU A 15 -34.11 16.38 26.72
CA LEU A 15 -33.00 15.76 27.45
C LEU A 15 -33.06 14.23 27.41
N SER A 16 -34.25 13.62 27.55
CA SER A 16 -34.40 12.17 27.37
C SER A 16 -33.97 11.77 25.96
N ASN A 17 -34.46 12.49 24.94
CA ASN A 17 -34.08 12.24 23.55
C ASN A 17 -32.58 12.44 23.29
N LEU A 18 -31.91 13.35 24.00
CA LEU A 18 -30.47 13.59 23.88
C LEU A 18 -29.63 12.53 24.61
N VAL A 19 -30.10 12.03 25.76
CA VAL A 19 -29.50 10.90 26.47
C VAL A 19 -29.73 9.59 25.70
N ASP A 20 -30.87 9.44 25.04
CA ASP A 20 -31.20 8.29 24.19
C ASP A 20 -30.50 8.34 22.81
N GLN A 21 -29.87 9.47 22.46
CA GLN A 21 -29.05 9.63 21.24
C GLN A 21 -27.63 9.06 21.37
N PHE A 22 -27.16 8.73 22.58
CA PHE A 22 -25.87 8.03 22.74
C PHE A 22 -26.02 6.59 22.26
N ALA A 23 -25.33 6.24 21.16
CA ALA A 23 -25.40 4.92 20.55
C ALA A 23 -25.03 3.78 21.53
N ARG A 24 -24.21 4.06 22.56
CA ARG A 24 -23.86 3.12 23.64
C ARG A 24 -23.86 3.84 25.00
N PRO A 25 -24.61 3.36 26.02
CA PRO A 25 -24.71 4.03 27.33
C PRO A 25 -23.37 4.26 28.05
N LEU A 26 -22.40 3.36 27.89
CA LEU A 26 -21.08 3.49 28.54
C LEU A 26 -20.16 4.53 27.89
N ASP A 27 -20.53 5.10 26.74
CA ASP A 27 -19.77 6.19 26.12
C ASP A 27 -19.69 7.44 27.03
N LEU A 28 -20.48 7.50 28.11
CA LEU A 28 -20.31 8.47 29.21
C LEU A 28 -18.87 8.50 29.75
N LEU A 29 -18.14 7.37 29.74
CA LEU A 29 -16.77 7.30 30.26
C LEU A 29 -15.80 8.16 29.46
N ARG A 30 -16.03 8.27 28.14
CA ARG A 30 -15.30 9.22 27.28
C ARG A 30 -15.56 10.65 27.73
N GLU A 31 -16.81 11.01 28.03
CA GLU A 31 -17.17 12.35 28.47
C GLU A 31 -16.57 12.71 29.83
N LEU A 32 -16.57 11.75 30.77
CA LEU A 32 -15.93 11.93 32.07
C LEU A 32 -14.42 12.10 31.93
N ALA A 33 -13.76 11.28 31.10
CA ALA A 33 -12.34 11.44 30.81
C ALA A 33 -12.03 12.80 30.17
N GLN A 34 -12.86 13.25 29.23
CA GLN A 34 -12.75 14.56 28.60
C GLN A 34 -12.89 15.72 29.60
N ASN A 35 -13.86 15.64 30.52
CA ASN A 35 -14.04 16.64 31.58
C ASN A 35 -12.84 16.71 32.52
N ALA A 36 -12.27 15.55 32.86
CA ALA A 36 -11.09 15.45 33.70
C ALA A 36 -9.86 16.07 33.02
N MET A 37 -9.66 15.86 31.72
CA MET A 37 -8.61 16.52 30.92
C MET A 37 -8.81 18.03 30.85
N ASP A 38 -10.03 18.50 30.60
CA ASP A 38 -10.36 19.93 30.58
C ASP A 38 -10.12 20.60 31.95
N ALA A 39 -10.16 19.84 33.04
CA ALA A 39 -9.84 20.28 34.39
C ALA A 39 -8.33 20.27 34.69
N GLY A 40 -7.49 19.88 33.72
CA GLY A 40 -6.04 19.87 33.85
C GLY A 40 -5.51 18.73 34.73
N THR A 41 -6.25 17.63 34.85
CA THR A 41 -5.81 16.51 35.70
C THR A 41 -4.51 15.87 35.18
N PRO A 42 -3.55 15.51 36.07
CA PRO A 42 -2.34 14.80 35.69
C PRO A 42 -2.57 13.30 35.40
N ARG A 43 -3.67 12.72 35.89
CA ARG A 43 -4.09 11.33 35.64
C ARG A 43 -5.60 11.17 35.84
N ILE A 44 -6.17 10.11 35.28
CA ILE A 44 -7.58 9.74 35.48
C ILE A 44 -7.61 8.31 36.00
N ASP A 45 -8.21 8.10 37.16
CA ASP A 45 -8.32 6.78 37.78
C ASP A 45 -9.76 6.28 37.65
N VAL A 46 -9.97 5.24 36.84
CA VAL A 46 -11.27 4.60 36.67
C VAL A 46 -11.29 3.30 37.47
N TRP A 47 -12.35 3.06 38.23
CA TRP A 47 -12.43 1.85 39.03
C TRP A 47 -13.85 1.29 39.12
N THR A 48 -13.94 -0.01 39.38
CA THR A 48 -15.22 -0.67 39.67
C THR A 48 -15.19 -1.34 41.03
N ARG A 49 -16.33 -1.37 41.71
CA ARG A 49 -16.51 -2.16 42.95
C ARG A 49 -17.92 -2.74 42.97
N PHE A 50 -18.03 -4.04 43.13
CA PHE A 50 -19.32 -4.71 43.26
C PHE A 50 -19.62 -5.06 44.71
N ASP A 51 -20.71 -4.49 45.23
CA ASP A 51 -21.30 -4.91 46.50
C ASP A 51 -22.34 -6.00 46.21
N PRO A 52 -22.17 -7.26 46.68
CA PRO A 52 -23.09 -8.36 46.37
C PRO A 52 -24.49 -8.12 46.94
N PRO A 53 -25.54 -8.77 46.38
CA PRO A 53 -26.89 -8.67 46.91
C PRO A 53 -26.93 -9.05 48.39
N LYS A 54 -27.64 -8.28 49.21
CA LYS A 54 -27.93 -8.67 50.59
C LYS A 54 -28.78 -9.95 50.61
N PRO A 55 -28.76 -10.75 51.69
CA PRO A 55 -29.61 -11.94 51.80
C PRO A 55 -31.08 -11.60 51.53
N GLY A 56 -31.70 -12.29 50.56
CA GLY A 56 -33.08 -12.04 50.12
C GLY A 56 -33.23 -11.06 48.95
N GLU A 57 -32.16 -10.36 48.56
CA GLU A 57 -32.14 -9.51 47.36
C GLU A 57 -31.59 -10.27 46.15
N ARG A 58 -32.05 -9.90 44.95
CA ARG A 58 -31.60 -10.50 43.68
C ARG A 58 -30.51 -9.69 42.96
N LEU A 59 -30.34 -8.43 43.34
CA LEU A 59 -29.48 -7.47 42.65
C LEU A 59 -28.42 -6.95 43.61
N GLY A 60 -27.16 -6.95 43.16
CA GLY A 60 -26.07 -6.25 43.83
C GLY A 60 -25.95 -4.82 43.33
N VAL A 61 -24.94 -4.09 43.82
CA VAL A 61 -24.64 -2.72 43.40
C VAL A 61 -23.24 -2.66 42.82
N LEU A 62 -23.13 -2.39 41.52
CA LEU A 62 -21.88 -2.02 40.88
C LEU A 62 -21.66 -0.51 41.05
N ARG A 63 -20.53 -0.16 41.64
CA ARG A 63 -20.00 1.20 41.69
C ARG A 63 -19.02 1.37 40.55
N ILE A 64 -19.18 2.42 39.76
CA ILE A 64 -18.24 2.83 38.72
C ILE A 64 -17.70 4.20 39.13
N GLY A 65 -16.43 4.27 39.49
CA GLY A 65 -15.77 5.49 39.92
C GLY A 65 -14.87 6.06 38.85
N VAL A 66 -14.85 7.39 38.74
CA VAL A 66 -13.89 8.16 37.95
C VAL A 66 -13.36 9.27 38.85
N ASP A 67 -12.05 9.21 39.12
CA ASP A 67 -11.36 10.19 39.95
C ASP A 67 -10.40 11.01 39.07
N ASP A 68 -10.48 12.34 39.20
CA ASP A 68 -9.53 13.29 38.65
C ASP A 68 -8.92 14.15 39.75
N HIS A 69 -7.70 14.63 39.50
CA HIS A 69 -6.92 15.49 40.39
C HIS A 69 -6.69 16.87 39.74
N GLY A 70 -7.67 17.34 38.97
CA GLY A 70 -7.65 18.65 38.33
C GLY A 70 -8.06 19.78 39.28
N GLU A 71 -8.52 20.90 38.71
CA GLU A 71 -8.89 22.10 39.46
C GLU A 71 -10.11 21.94 40.38
N GLY A 72 -10.97 20.94 40.14
CA GLY A 72 -12.24 20.78 40.83
C GLY A 72 -13.23 21.94 40.60
N MET A 73 -14.28 21.99 41.43
CA MET A 73 -15.36 22.98 41.33
C MET A 73 -15.62 23.67 42.68
N ASP A 74 -15.92 24.97 42.62
CA ASP A 74 -16.46 25.75 43.74
C ASP A 74 -18.00 25.79 43.67
N GLU A 75 -18.65 26.36 44.69
CA GLU A 75 -20.13 26.41 44.74
C GLU A 75 -20.74 27.06 43.50
N ARG A 76 -20.11 28.12 42.99
CA ARG A 76 -20.59 28.87 41.84
C ARG A 76 -20.53 28.03 40.57
N ILE A 77 -19.42 27.33 40.31
CA ILE A 77 -19.29 26.45 39.14
C ILE A 77 -20.33 25.33 39.20
N ILE A 78 -20.57 24.76 40.39
CA ILE A 78 -21.59 23.75 40.61
C ILE A 78 -22.97 24.30 40.18
N ASP A 79 -23.38 25.44 40.74
CA ASP A 79 -24.72 25.99 40.55
C ASP A 79 -24.96 26.58 39.14
N GLU A 80 -23.91 27.11 38.52
CA GLU A 80 -24.00 27.80 37.22
C GLU A 80 -23.72 26.89 36.02
N GLN A 81 -22.93 25.83 36.18
CA GLN A 81 -22.43 25.01 35.06
C GLN A 81 -22.78 23.53 35.21
N LEU A 82 -22.58 22.91 36.38
CA LEU A 82 -22.85 21.48 36.56
C LEU A 82 -24.35 21.17 36.60
N THR A 83 -25.12 22.00 37.33
CA THR A 83 -26.56 21.76 37.57
C THR A 83 -27.47 22.42 36.55
N ARG A 84 -26.94 23.27 35.66
CA ARG A 84 -27.70 23.92 34.58
C ARG A 84 -27.45 23.24 33.24
N LEU A 85 -28.51 22.70 32.66
CA LEU A 85 -28.49 22.12 31.31
C LEU A 85 -28.06 23.20 30.28
N PHE A 86 -27.12 22.86 29.40
CA PHE A 86 -26.57 23.72 28.32
C PHE A 86 -25.70 24.92 28.77
N ALA A 87 -25.33 25.03 30.04
CA ALA A 87 -24.42 26.07 30.50
C ALA A 87 -22.95 25.64 30.32
N SER A 88 -22.40 25.77 29.10
CA SER A 88 -20.95 25.60 28.87
C SER A 88 -20.25 26.95 28.82
N SER A 89 -19.36 27.22 29.78
CA SER A 89 -18.49 28.41 29.78
C SER A 89 -17.27 28.28 28.85
N LYS A 90 -17.11 27.12 28.18
CA LYS A 90 -15.86 26.67 27.54
C LYS A 90 -15.77 27.01 26.03
N GLU A 91 -16.73 27.72 25.44
CA GLU A 91 -16.71 28.08 24.01
C GLU A 91 -15.51 28.97 23.60
N LYS A 92 -14.89 29.68 24.55
CA LYS A 92 -13.82 30.66 24.28
C LYS A 92 -12.40 30.14 24.51
N ASP A 93 -12.23 28.90 24.97
CA ASP A 93 -10.92 28.32 25.29
C ASP A 93 -10.56 27.21 24.30
N ALA A 94 -9.55 27.47 23.46
CA ALA A 94 -9.13 26.57 22.39
C ALA A 94 -8.39 25.32 22.89
N THR A 95 -8.05 25.22 24.18
CA THR A 95 -7.41 24.02 24.75
C THR A 95 -8.42 23.04 25.35
N LYS A 96 -9.72 23.38 25.39
CA LYS A 96 -10.77 22.55 25.99
C LYS A 96 -11.54 21.81 24.91
N ILE A 97 -11.76 20.52 25.15
CA ILE A 97 -12.34 19.59 24.18
C ILE A 97 -13.88 19.70 24.19
N GLY A 98 -14.50 20.04 25.33
CA GLY A 98 -15.96 20.03 25.50
C GLY A 98 -16.64 21.39 25.30
N LYS A 99 -17.46 21.53 24.25
CA LYS A 99 -18.19 22.78 23.94
C LYS A 99 -19.69 22.76 24.30
N PHE A 100 -20.34 21.59 24.33
CA PHE A 100 -21.80 21.49 24.27
C PHE A 100 -22.55 21.49 25.61
N GLY A 101 -21.87 21.47 26.77
CA GLY A 101 -22.53 21.58 28.09
C GLY A 101 -23.48 20.43 28.45
N ILE A 102 -23.38 19.29 27.74
CA ILE A 102 -24.20 18.08 27.94
C ILE A 102 -23.42 16.93 28.61
N GLY A 103 -22.09 17.07 28.77
CA GLY A 103 -21.21 15.98 29.18
C GLY A 103 -21.60 15.30 30.50
N PHE A 104 -21.93 16.08 31.55
CA PHE A 104 -22.36 15.49 32.81
C PHE A 104 -23.70 14.74 32.71
N THR A 105 -24.65 15.18 31.88
CA THR A 105 -25.95 14.49 31.75
C THR A 105 -25.84 13.07 31.19
N SER A 106 -24.75 12.77 30.47
CA SER A 106 -24.45 11.43 29.94
C SER A 106 -24.30 10.36 31.03
N VAL A 107 -23.95 10.74 32.28
CA VAL A 107 -23.81 9.79 33.39
C VAL A 107 -25.12 9.03 33.68
N PHE A 108 -26.26 9.63 33.32
CA PHE A 108 -27.58 9.02 33.48
C PHE A 108 -27.96 8.05 32.35
N ALA A 109 -27.15 7.92 31.28
CA ALA A 109 -27.43 7.03 30.14
C ALA A 109 -27.51 5.55 30.56
N ILE A 110 -26.72 5.14 31.56
CA ILE A 110 -26.77 3.78 32.11
C ILE A 110 -27.93 3.57 33.09
N ARG A 111 -28.77 4.59 33.34
CA ARG A 111 -29.83 4.60 34.35
C ARG A 111 -29.31 4.15 35.73
N PRO A 112 -28.39 4.91 36.34
CA PRO A 112 -27.90 4.61 37.68
C PRO A 112 -28.99 4.92 38.73
N GLU A 113 -28.94 4.25 39.87
CA GLU A 113 -29.81 4.54 41.02
C GLU A 113 -29.42 5.85 41.70
N ALA A 114 -28.13 6.18 41.68
CA ALA A 114 -27.59 7.44 42.17
C ALA A 114 -26.24 7.76 41.50
N VAL A 115 -25.86 9.03 41.53
CA VAL A 115 -24.51 9.51 41.16
C VAL A 115 -24.00 10.41 42.27
N LEU A 116 -22.88 10.03 42.87
CA LEU A 116 -22.20 10.82 43.90
C LEU A 116 -21.06 11.61 43.24
N VAL A 117 -21.02 12.91 43.45
CA VAL A 117 -19.92 13.78 43.02
C VAL A 117 -19.30 14.42 44.24
N ARG A 118 -17.99 14.27 44.42
CA ARG A 118 -17.20 15.00 45.42
C ARG A 118 -16.19 15.86 44.71
N THR A 119 -16.11 17.12 45.05
CA THR A 119 -15.21 18.06 44.37
C THR A 119 -14.72 19.12 45.33
N GLY A 120 -13.53 19.67 45.08
CA GLY A 120 -13.02 20.80 45.86
C GLY A 120 -12.17 21.76 45.05
N ARG A 121 -12.34 23.06 45.32
CA ARG A 121 -11.63 24.16 44.67
C ARG A 121 -11.60 25.37 45.61
N HIS A 122 -10.49 26.12 45.59
CA HIS A 122 -10.34 27.38 46.35
C HIS A 122 -10.64 27.27 47.87
N GLY A 123 -10.35 26.11 48.49
CA GLY A 123 -10.60 25.87 49.91
C GLY A 123 -12.04 25.51 50.26
N GLU A 124 -12.89 25.31 49.26
CA GLU A 124 -14.22 24.74 49.40
C GLU A 124 -14.23 23.28 48.97
N SER A 125 -15.09 22.48 49.61
CA SER A 125 -15.29 21.09 49.24
C SER A 125 -16.77 20.76 49.36
N TRP A 126 -17.28 20.06 48.36
CA TRP A 126 -18.69 19.84 48.14
C TRP A 126 -18.97 18.39 47.79
N GLU A 127 -20.08 17.88 48.30
CA GLU A 127 -20.67 16.61 47.93
C GLU A 127 -22.03 16.86 47.29
N LEU A 128 -22.26 16.24 46.13
CA LEU A 128 -23.54 16.23 45.46
C LEU A 128 -24.00 14.78 45.29
N LEU A 129 -25.22 14.49 45.75
CA LEU A 129 -25.87 13.21 45.52
C LEU A 129 -27.03 13.41 44.56
N PHE A 130 -26.85 13.00 43.31
CA PHE A 130 -27.92 12.98 42.33
C PHE A 130 -28.70 11.66 42.42
N HIS A 131 -30.02 11.77 42.50
CA HIS A 131 -30.96 10.65 42.55
C HIS A 131 -31.34 10.18 41.14
N ALA A 132 -31.97 9.01 41.02
CA ALA A 132 -32.41 8.45 39.73
C ALA A 132 -33.34 9.38 38.91
N ASN A 133 -34.12 10.23 39.58
CA ASN A 133 -34.98 11.26 38.97
C ASN A 133 -34.22 12.56 38.63
N ARG A 134 -32.89 12.58 38.77
CA ARG A 134 -31.98 13.71 38.54
C ARG A 134 -32.10 14.88 39.53
N SER A 135 -32.97 14.78 40.56
CA SER A 135 -32.89 15.73 41.69
C SER A 135 -31.60 15.48 42.47
N PHE A 136 -31.08 16.49 43.17
CA PHE A 136 -29.83 16.35 43.90
C PHE A 136 -29.85 17.03 45.26
N ASP A 137 -29.09 16.45 46.19
CA ASP A 137 -28.72 17.07 47.46
C ASP A 137 -27.31 17.65 47.33
N LYS A 138 -27.09 18.86 47.87
CA LYS A 138 -25.78 19.54 47.87
C LYS A 138 -25.35 19.81 49.30
N ILE A 139 -24.19 19.30 49.70
CA ILE A 139 -23.65 19.39 51.07
C ILE A 139 -22.22 19.93 51.01
N ARG A 140 -21.91 20.91 51.86
CA ARG A 140 -20.54 21.38 52.05
C ARG A 140 -19.79 20.42 52.98
N LEU A 141 -18.63 19.95 52.54
CA LEU A 141 -17.75 19.09 53.31
C LEU A 141 -16.78 19.92 54.15
N GLN A 142 -16.44 19.39 55.33
CA GLN A 142 -15.39 19.96 56.19
C GLN A 142 -14.00 19.46 55.78
N ASP A 143 -13.91 18.20 55.38
CA ASP A 143 -12.67 17.60 54.91
C ASP A 143 -12.35 18.06 53.48
N PRO A 144 -11.08 18.44 53.20
CA PRO A 144 -10.69 18.93 51.90
C PRO A 144 -10.74 17.79 50.86
N VAL A 145 -11.38 18.07 49.73
CA VAL A 145 -11.38 17.23 48.53
C VAL A 145 -10.45 17.85 47.49
N SER A 146 -9.61 17.02 46.87
CA SER A 146 -8.74 17.41 45.75
C SER A 146 -9.33 16.92 44.44
N GLY A 147 -9.44 17.79 43.43
CA GLY A 147 -10.01 17.47 42.13
C GLY A 147 -11.50 17.13 42.20
N THR A 148 -11.94 16.16 41.39
CA THR A 148 -13.32 15.66 41.39
C THR A 148 -13.36 14.13 41.35
N SER A 149 -14.21 13.54 42.18
CA SER A 149 -14.53 12.11 42.20
C SER A 149 -15.99 11.93 41.86
N ILE A 150 -16.29 11.07 40.89
CA ILE A 150 -17.66 10.75 40.46
C ILE A 150 -17.88 9.24 40.62
N VAL A 151 -18.91 8.84 41.36
CA VAL A 151 -19.27 7.44 41.57
C VAL A 151 -20.70 7.20 41.11
N LEU A 152 -20.88 6.35 40.10
CA LEU A 152 -22.18 5.90 39.61
C LEU A 152 -22.57 4.60 40.32
N PHE A 153 -23.79 4.54 40.84
CA PHE A 153 -24.33 3.34 41.47
C PHE A 153 -25.30 2.67 40.51
N LYS A 154 -25.01 1.42 40.12
CA LYS A 154 -25.81 0.63 39.20
C LYS A 154 -26.23 -0.69 39.83
N ARG A 155 -27.53 -0.96 39.95
CA ARG A 155 -28.02 -2.29 40.35
C ARG A 155 -28.03 -3.23 39.16
N LEU A 156 -27.45 -4.41 39.33
CA LEU A 156 -27.48 -5.48 38.34
C LEU A 156 -27.39 -6.88 38.99
N PRO A 157 -27.84 -7.93 38.29
CA PRO A 157 -27.63 -9.30 38.72
C PRO A 157 -26.14 -9.66 38.73
N PRO A 158 -25.63 -10.45 39.69
CA PRO A 158 -24.22 -10.85 39.70
C PRO A 158 -23.73 -11.50 38.39
N THR A 159 -24.62 -12.17 37.66
CA THR A 159 -24.33 -12.79 36.36
C THR A 159 -23.96 -11.81 35.25
N GLU A 160 -24.28 -10.52 35.39
CA GLU A 160 -23.94 -9.49 34.42
C GLU A 160 -22.62 -8.77 34.73
N LEU A 161 -22.05 -8.97 35.92
CA LEU A 161 -20.89 -8.20 36.39
C LEU A 161 -19.69 -8.28 35.44
N ASP A 162 -19.32 -9.49 35.02
CA ASP A 162 -18.17 -9.69 34.13
C ASP A 162 -18.40 -9.11 32.74
N ARG A 163 -19.67 -9.08 32.29
CA ARG A 163 -20.05 -8.40 31.06
C ARG A 163 -19.82 -6.90 31.19
N TRP A 164 -20.29 -6.27 32.27
CA TRP A 164 -20.10 -4.83 32.51
C TRP A 164 -18.63 -4.44 32.63
N ARG A 165 -17.83 -5.20 33.39
CA ARG A 165 -16.38 -4.97 33.50
C ARG A 165 -15.69 -5.03 32.14
N ARG A 166 -16.01 -6.05 31.33
CA ARG A 166 -15.46 -6.18 29.97
C ARG A 166 -15.89 -5.03 29.07
N GLU A 167 -17.14 -4.62 29.13
CA GLU A 167 -17.67 -3.49 28.36
C GLU A 167 -16.99 -2.17 28.76
N ILE A 168 -16.83 -1.89 30.06
CA ILE A 168 -16.11 -0.71 30.57
C ILE A 168 -14.67 -0.68 30.05
N ARG A 169 -13.93 -1.78 30.18
CA ARG A 169 -12.55 -1.89 29.65
C ARG A 169 -12.50 -1.68 28.15
N THR A 170 -13.43 -2.27 27.41
CA THR A 170 -13.53 -2.13 25.94
C THR A 170 -13.79 -0.69 25.53
N VAL A 171 -14.70 -0.01 26.24
CA VAL A 171 -15.08 1.39 25.98
C VAL A 171 -13.93 2.33 26.29
N LEU A 172 -13.26 2.17 27.43
CA LEU A 172 -12.07 2.96 27.78
C LEU A 172 -10.94 2.71 26.77
N GLY A 173 -10.66 1.44 26.43
CA GLY A 173 -9.63 1.10 25.45
C GLY A 173 -9.91 1.65 24.05
N TYR A 174 -11.19 1.76 23.65
CA TYR A 174 -11.56 2.36 22.37
C TYR A 174 -11.51 3.89 22.36
N TRP A 175 -12.10 4.54 23.38
CA TRP A 175 -12.23 6.00 23.40
C TRP A 175 -11.00 6.73 23.91
N CYS A 176 -10.25 6.09 24.81
CA CYS A 176 -9.10 6.68 25.49
C CYS A 176 -7.77 6.02 25.10
N GLU A 177 -7.76 5.23 24.02
CA GLU A 177 -6.61 4.47 23.51
C GLU A 177 -5.30 5.29 23.53
N HIS A 178 -5.37 6.57 23.16
CA HIS A 178 -4.21 7.43 22.97
C HIS A 178 -4.23 8.70 23.80
N SER A 179 -4.97 8.66 24.91
CA SER A 179 -5.15 9.77 25.83
C SER A 179 -3.82 10.48 26.13
N GLN A 180 -3.82 11.82 26.14
CA GLN A 180 -2.67 12.61 26.61
C GLN A 180 -2.44 12.46 28.11
N THR A 181 -3.53 12.30 28.85
CA THR A 181 -3.52 12.12 30.29
C THR A 181 -3.58 10.63 30.60
N PRO A 182 -2.64 10.07 31.38
CA PRO A 182 -2.67 8.66 31.75
C PRO A 182 -4.01 8.24 32.37
N ILE A 183 -4.55 7.11 31.92
CA ILE A 183 -5.80 6.54 32.43
C ILE A 183 -5.55 5.14 32.97
N THR A 184 -5.97 4.91 34.21
CA THR A 184 -5.92 3.58 34.84
C THR A 184 -7.31 2.99 34.98
N TYR A 185 -7.39 1.65 34.96
CA TYR A 185 -8.57 0.89 35.32
C TYR A 185 -8.25 -0.08 36.46
N GLU A 186 -9.09 -0.14 37.49
CA GLU A 186 -8.92 -1.06 38.63
C GLU A 186 -10.25 -1.72 39.03
N ASP A 187 -10.22 -3.02 39.30
CA ASP A 187 -11.35 -3.72 39.93
C ASP A 187 -11.11 -3.89 41.42
N ARG A 188 -11.87 -3.13 42.21
CA ARG A 188 -11.79 -3.07 43.68
C ARG A 188 -12.83 -3.96 44.36
N SER A 189 -13.34 -4.97 43.65
CA SER A 189 -14.32 -5.91 44.20
C SER A 189 -13.67 -7.06 44.97
N GLY A 190 -12.34 -7.21 44.89
CA GLY A 190 -11.59 -8.08 45.78
C GLY A 190 -11.73 -7.59 47.23
N GLU A 191 -11.96 -8.51 48.16
CA GLU A 191 -11.90 -8.20 49.59
C GLU A 191 -10.55 -7.55 49.87
N ALA A 192 -10.57 -6.39 50.54
CA ALA A 192 -9.49 -6.08 51.44
C ALA A 192 -9.52 -7.20 52.49
N THR A 193 -8.74 -8.27 52.28
CA THR A 193 -8.51 -9.28 53.29
C THR A 193 -8.01 -8.49 54.49
N ALA A 194 -8.87 -8.31 55.50
CA ALA A 194 -8.40 -7.88 56.81
C ALA A 194 -7.25 -8.86 57.13
N PRO A 195 -6.04 -8.38 57.46
CA PRO A 195 -4.95 -9.28 57.74
C PRO A 195 -5.44 -10.23 58.83
N ALA A 196 -5.49 -11.52 58.51
CA ALA A 196 -5.68 -12.52 59.54
C ALA A 196 -4.64 -12.23 60.63
N PRO A 197 -4.99 -12.32 61.93
CA PRO A 197 -3.99 -12.16 62.98
C PRO A 197 -2.89 -13.20 62.72
N SER A 198 -1.75 -12.72 62.25
CA SER A 198 -0.57 -13.50 61.96
C SER A 198 0.12 -13.78 63.29
N ASP A 199 0.05 -15.03 63.76
CA ASP A 199 0.93 -15.56 64.82
C ASP A 199 2.33 -15.89 64.26
N ALA A 200 2.81 -15.18 63.23
CA ALA A 200 4.15 -15.36 62.67
C ALA A 200 5.11 -14.27 63.17
N GLU A 201 6.33 -14.69 63.55
CA GLU A 201 7.46 -13.85 63.97
C GLU A 201 8.00 -12.89 62.87
N ASP A 202 7.35 -12.84 61.71
CA ASP A 202 7.67 -11.92 60.61
C ASP A 202 6.49 -10.96 60.33
N PRO A 203 6.62 -9.68 60.71
CA PRO A 203 5.57 -8.67 60.49
C PRO A 203 5.33 -8.33 59.01
N PHE A 204 6.09 -8.89 58.06
CA PHE A 204 5.95 -8.67 56.62
C PHE A 204 5.41 -9.88 55.83
N ALA A 205 5.30 -11.06 56.44
CA ALA A 205 4.83 -12.28 55.76
C ALA A 205 3.34 -12.23 55.33
N ALA A 206 2.53 -11.35 55.94
CA ALA A 206 1.13 -11.13 55.53
C ALA A 206 0.98 -10.36 54.21
N PHE A 207 2.08 -9.89 53.61
CA PHE A 207 2.10 -9.14 52.34
C PHE A 207 2.64 -9.96 51.15
N GLU A 208 3.05 -11.21 51.35
CA GLU A 208 3.48 -12.07 50.26
C GLU A 208 2.30 -12.88 49.70
N GLU A 209 1.98 -12.58 48.44
CA GLU A 209 1.13 -13.34 47.51
C GLU A 209 -0.39 -13.36 47.78
N VAL A 210 -1.00 -12.19 47.72
CA VAL A 210 -2.26 -12.05 46.98
C VAL A 210 -1.89 -11.46 45.62
N GLU A 211 -2.28 -12.09 44.51
CA GLU A 211 -2.24 -11.45 43.19
C GLU A 211 -3.16 -10.21 43.25
N ALA A 212 -2.62 -9.09 43.74
CA ALA A 212 -3.29 -7.81 43.69
C ALA A 212 -3.44 -7.46 42.22
N THR A 213 -4.68 -7.51 41.73
CA THR A 213 -5.10 -6.88 40.48
C THR A 213 -4.97 -5.36 40.65
N GLY A 214 -3.74 -4.86 40.64
CA GLY A 214 -3.45 -3.43 40.72
C GLY A 214 -3.99 -2.69 39.49
N PRO A 215 -3.93 -1.35 39.50
CA PRO A 215 -4.42 -0.53 38.41
C PRO A 215 -3.71 -0.88 37.09
N GLU A 216 -4.47 -1.30 36.08
CA GLU A 216 -3.97 -1.51 34.72
C GLU A 216 -4.02 -0.19 33.94
N ARG A 217 -2.99 0.09 33.12
CA ARG A 217 -2.99 1.26 32.26
C ARG A 217 -3.81 0.98 30.99
N VAL A 218 -4.72 1.89 30.66
CA VAL A 218 -5.59 1.77 29.49
C VAL A 218 -5.04 2.49 28.26
N ASP A 219 -4.41 3.65 28.47
CA ASP A 219 -3.85 4.45 27.38
C ASP A 219 -2.46 3.99 26.96
N HIS A 220 -2.12 4.20 25.70
CA HIS A 220 -0.78 4.01 25.16
C HIS A 220 -0.43 5.09 24.12
N PRO A 221 0.86 5.33 23.84
CA PRO A 221 1.26 6.27 22.81
C PRO A 221 0.55 6.02 21.47
N LEU A 222 0.29 7.10 20.73
CA LEU A 222 -0.28 7.04 19.39
C LEU A 222 0.66 6.20 18.51
N SER A 223 0.18 5.04 18.10
CA SER A 223 0.92 4.06 17.32
C SER A 223 -0.01 3.33 16.35
N LEU A 224 0.59 2.83 15.28
CA LEU A 224 -0.09 2.05 14.27
C LEU A 224 0.84 0.93 13.82
N GLU A 225 0.33 -0.28 13.81
CA GLU A 225 1.05 -1.42 13.25
C GLU A 225 0.90 -1.44 11.73
N GLY A 226 1.94 -1.91 11.06
CA GLY A 226 1.92 -2.09 9.62
C GLY A 226 3.26 -2.58 9.11
N TRP A 227 3.28 -2.94 7.83
CA TRP A 227 4.48 -3.45 7.21
C TRP A 227 5.58 -2.39 7.20
N GLU A 228 5.22 -1.16 6.85
CA GLU A 228 6.06 0.03 7.01
C GLU A 228 5.27 1.13 7.71
N VAL A 229 5.94 1.88 8.58
CA VAL A 229 5.32 2.93 9.39
C VAL A 229 6.14 4.21 9.26
N HIS A 230 5.45 5.34 9.16
CA HIS A 230 6.05 6.65 9.20
C HIS A 230 5.29 7.55 10.17
N GLU A 231 6.05 8.25 11.00
CA GLU A 231 5.53 9.12 12.05
C GLU A 231 6.01 10.54 11.83
N HIS A 232 5.11 11.50 12.01
CA HIS A 232 5.39 12.92 11.87
C HIS A 232 4.78 13.69 13.04
N ARG A 233 5.58 14.57 13.64
CA ARG A 233 5.16 15.48 14.71
C ARG A 233 5.45 16.92 14.33
N GLU A 234 4.44 17.77 14.48
CA GLU A 234 4.55 19.23 14.43
C GLU A 234 3.68 19.82 15.57
N GLU A 235 3.77 21.12 15.82
CA GLU A 235 3.10 21.74 16.96
C GLU A 235 1.57 21.47 16.96
N GLY A 236 1.09 20.77 18.01
CA GLY A 236 -0.31 20.38 18.19
C GLY A 236 -0.80 19.27 17.25
N LEU A 237 0.07 18.64 16.46
CA LEU A 237 -0.29 17.65 15.45
C LEU A 237 0.65 16.44 15.48
N HIS A 238 0.08 15.25 15.61
CA HIS A 238 0.81 13.99 15.58
C HIS A 238 0.13 13.02 14.62
N VAL A 239 0.88 12.58 13.60
CA VAL A 239 0.38 11.70 12.54
C VAL A 239 1.23 10.44 12.50
N VAL A 240 0.57 9.29 12.49
CA VAL A 240 1.18 7.98 12.19
C VAL A 240 0.48 7.41 10.97
N VAL A 241 1.22 7.07 9.93
CA VAL A 241 0.73 6.41 8.71
C VAL A 241 1.41 5.06 8.56
N ALA A 242 0.70 4.06 8.04
CA ALA A 242 1.24 2.73 7.86
C ALA A 242 0.73 2.02 6.59
N CYS A 243 1.60 1.23 5.98
CA CYS A 243 1.24 0.26 4.97
C CYS A 243 0.62 -0.98 5.63
N PRO A 244 -0.48 -1.55 5.11
CA PRO A 244 -1.06 -2.77 5.66
C PRO A 244 -0.07 -3.94 5.73
N ASN A 245 -0.22 -4.81 6.74
CA ASN A 245 0.59 -6.02 6.86
C ASN A 245 0.23 -7.08 5.78
N PRO A 246 1.12 -8.05 5.49
CA PRO A 246 0.86 -9.09 4.47
C PRO A 246 -0.39 -9.93 4.77
N ASP A 247 -0.57 -10.30 6.03
CA ASP A 247 -1.69 -11.15 6.48
C ASP A 247 -2.98 -10.37 6.74
N GLU A 248 -2.92 -9.05 6.64
CA GLU A 248 -4.04 -8.17 6.96
C GLU A 248 -5.00 -8.08 5.77
N ARG A 249 -6.11 -8.82 5.88
CA ARG A 249 -7.22 -8.77 4.90
C ARG A 249 -8.19 -7.62 5.14
N THR A 250 -8.01 -6.88 6.23
CA THR A 250 -8.90 -5.79 6.61
C THR A 250 -8.58 -4.56 5.76
N PRO A 251 -9.59 -3.80 5.30
CA PRO A 251 -9.33 -2.54 4.61
C PRO A 251 -8.55 -1.57 5.50
N PRO A 252 -7.80 -0.62 4.90
CA PRO A 252 -7.14 0.43 5.64
C PRO A 252 -8.07 1.18 6.58
N ARG A 253 -7.52 1.60 7.73
CA ARG A 253 -8.28 2.27 8.79
C ARG A 253 -7.80 3.71 9.00
N PHE A 254 -8.75 4.57 9.27
CA PHE A 254 -8.58 6.00 9.44
C PHE A 254 -9.05 6.38 10.85
N GLY A 255 -8.12 6.83 11.69
CA GLY A 255 -8.38 7.25 13.07
C GLY A 255 -8.11 8.74 13.25
N PHE A 256 -9.08 9.45 13.85
CA PHE A 256 -8.99 10.86 14.18
C PHE A 256 -9.14 11.06 15.69
N TYR A 257 -8.26 11.86 16.27
CA TYR A 257 -8.15 12.03 17.73
C TYR A 257 -8.00 13.51 18.11
N ASN A 258 -8.59 13.90 19.24
CA ASN A 258 -8.41 15.20 19.89
C ASN A 258 -8.02 14.97 21.35
N GLY A 259 -6.93 15.57 21.85
CA GLY A 259 -6.47 15.32 23.21
C GLY A 259 -6.05 13.87 23.47
N GLY A 260 -5.94 13.06 22.41
CA GLY A 260 -5.75 11.61 22.51
C GLY A 260 -7.02 10.79 22.64
N LEU A 261 -8.18 11.44 22.78
CA LEU A 261 -9.49 10.80 22.73
C LEU A 261 -9.90 10.52 21.29
N THR A 262 -10.48 9.35 21.06
CA THR A 262 -11.01 8.96 19.75
C THR A 262 -12.20 9.86 19.40
N LEU A 263 -12.14 10.47 18.22
CA LEU A 263 -13.27 11.17 17.59
C LEU A 263 -14.00 10.23 16.65
N LEU A 264 -13.22 9.56 15.78
CA LEU A 264 -13.72 8.63 14.79
C LEU A 264 -12.63 7.62 14.45
N HIS A 265 -13.01 6.36 14.35
CA HIS A 265 -12.15 5.30 13.83
C HIS A 265 -12.97 4.44 12.87
N THR A 266 -12.61 4.44 11.58
CA THR A 266 -13.42 3.83 10.51
C THR A 266 -12.55 3.30 9.37
N SER A 267 -13.13 2.48 8.50
CA SER A 267 -12.56 2.08 7.20
C SER A 267 -13.29 2.69 6.01
N THR A 268 -14.32 3.51 6.24
CA THR A 268 -15.09 4.18 5.19
C THR A 268 -14.27 5.32 4.60
N THR A 269 -14.20 5.42 3.27
CA THR A 269 -13.37 6.42 2.57
C THR A 269 -13.97 7.82 2.51
N ASP A 270 -15.26 7.98 2.82
CA ASP A 270 -15.95 9.28 2.80
C ASP A 270 -15.25 10.33 3.70
N VAL A 271 -14.65 9.89 4.81
CA VAL A 271 -13.92 10.74 5.76
C VAL A 271 -12.64 11.34 5.20
N LEU A 272 -12.16 10.82 4.06
CA LEU A 272 -10.97 11.31 3.37
C LEU A 272 -11.26 12.50 2.45
N GLY A 273 -12.53 12.71 2.09
CA GLY A 273 -12.97 13.75 1.17
C GLY A 273 -12.13 13.76 -0.13
N PRO A 274 -11.61 14.92 -0.58
CA PRO A 274 -10.81 15.03 -1.80
C PRO A 274 -9.47 14.27 -1.77
N HIS A 275 -9.08 13.69 -0.62
CA HIS A 275 -7.84 12.94 -0.49
C HIS A 275 -8.03 11.43 -0.64
N ALA A 276 -9.26 10.95 -0.88
CA ALA A 276 -9.58 9.52 -0.97
C ALA A 276 -8.67 8.76 -1.95
N ASP A 277 -8.52 9.25 -3.19
CA ASP A 277 -7.68 8.62 -4.21
C ASP A 277 -6.21 8.47 -3.78
N ARG A 278 -5.74 9.35 -2.90
CA ARG A 278 -4.35 9.43 -2.46
C ARG A 278 -4.05 8.64 -1.19
N LEU A 279 -5.08 8.33 -0.40
CA LEU A 279 -4.91 7.80 0.96
C LEU A 279 -5.69 6.51 1.23
N GLN A 280 -6.63 6.13 0.37
CA GLN A 280 -7.50 4.97 0.60
C GLN A 280 -6.76 3.63 0.79
N HIS A 281 -5.51 3.54 0.35
CA HIS A 281 -4.67 2.34 0.44
C HIS A 281 -3.72 2.33 1.65
N VAL A 282 -3.68 3.39 2.46
CA VAL A 282 -2.84 3.48 3.67
C VAL A 282 -3.69 3.64 4.93
N SER A 283 -3.27 3.02 6.02
CA SER A 283 -3.89 3.24 7.33
C SER A 283 -3.26 4.46 7.99
N PHE A 284 -4.01 5.23 8.77
CA PHE A 284 -3.44 6.31 9.55
C PHE A 284 -4.20 6.58 10.84
N LYS A 285 -3.47 7.15 11.80
CA LYS A 285 -4.00 7.81 12.98
C LYS A 285 -3.49 9.24 13.02
N VAL A 286 -4.39 10.21 13.14
CA VAL A 286 -4.05 11.64 13.25
C VAL A 286 -4.64 12.23 14.50
N LYS A 287 -3.78 12.85 15.31
CA LYS A 287 -4.15 13.55 16.53
C LYS A 287 -3.89 15.04 16.36
N HIS A 288 -4.92 15.84 16.57
CA HIS A 288 -4.85 17.30 16.52
C HIS A 288 -5.86 17.88 17.49
N ASP A 289 -5.41 18.80 18.35
CA ASP A 289 -6.22 19.29 19.47
C ASP A 289 -7.41 20.18 19.04
N ARG A 290 -7.45 20.58 17.76
CA ARG A 290 -8.57 21.34 17.19
C ARG A 290 -9.45 20.53 16.24
N LEU A 291 -9.29 19.21 16.18
CA LEU A 291 -10.24 18.37 15.45
C LEU A 291 -11.52 18.22 16.26
N GLU A 292 -12.65 18.25 15.58
CA GLU A 292 -13.97 18.10 16.19
C GLU A 292 -14.79 17.08 15.41
N HIS A 293 -15.74 16.43 16.08
CA HIS A 293 -16.70 15.53 15.44
C HIS A 293 -18.05 16.24 15.21
N THR A 294 -18.87 15.69 14.32
CA THR A 294 -20.28 16.08 14.16
C THR A 294 -21.05 15.92 15.48
N LEU A 295 -22.20 16.59 15.62
CA LEU A 295 -23.04 16.45 16.82
C LEU A 295 -23.42 14.98 17.10
N THR A 296 -23.65 14.21 16.02
CA THR A 296 -23.97 12.78 16.02
C THR A 296 -22.77 11.85 16.24
N ARG A 297 -21.54 12.38 16.29
CA ARG A 297 -20.28 11.63 16.51
C ARG A 297 -19.99 10.52 15.49
N ASP A 298 -20.64 10.59 14.34
CA ASP A 298 -20.52 9.64 13.24
C ASP A 298 -19.49 10.10 12.20
N ASN A 299 -19.07 11.36 12.24
CA ASN A 299 -18.07 11.91 11.33
C ASN A 299 -17.20 13.00 12.00
N VAL A 300 -16.09 13.35 11.37
CA VAL A 300 -15.24 14.49 11.74
C VAL A 300 -15.74 15.73 11.00
N LEU A 301 -15.77 16.89 11.67
CA LEU A 301 -16.08 18.16 11.03
C LEU A 301 -15.01 18.50 9.99
N MET A 302 -15.42 18.60 8.72
CA MET A 302 -14.53 18.89 7.60
C MET A 302 -14.32 20.40 7.43
N ASP A 303 -13.64 21.00 8.40
CA ASP A 303 -13.29 22.42 8.43
C ASP A 303 -11.80 22.68 8.08
N GLU A 304 -11.31 23.87 8.39
CA GLU A 304 -9.90 24.23 8.19
C GLU A 304 -8.92 23.40 9.02
N HIS A 305 -9.33 22.92 10.20
CA HIS A 305 -8.50 22.10 11.08
C HIS A 305 -8.41 20.67 10.55
N TRP A 306 -9.51 20.12 10.03
CA TRP A 306 -9.50 18.87 9.27
C TRP A 306 -8.62 18.99 8.03
N ALA A 307 -8.74 20.06 7.25
CA ALA A 307 -7.92 20.25 6.06
C ALA A 307 -6.43 20.33 6.42
N ARG A 308 -6.06 20.99 7.52
CA ARG A 308 -4.69 21.03 8.03
C ARG A 308 -4.19 19.63 8.44
N ALA A 309 -5.00 18.88 9.18
CA ALA A 309 -4.67 17.52 9.60
C ALA A 309 -4.46 16.59 8.40
N MET A 310 -5.37 16.61 7.41
CA MET A 310 -5.29 15.79 6.21
C MET A 310 -4.09 16.17 5.33
N ASN A 311 -3.76 17.46 5.21
CA ASN A 311 -2.55 17.88 4.52
C ASN A 311 -1.28 17.31 5.20
N ALA A 312 -1.26 17.20 6.53
CA ALA A 312 -0.16 16.55 7.22
C ALA A 312 -0.15 15.04 7.00
N VAL A 313 -1.30 14.37 7.01
CA VAL A 313 -1.40 12.94 6.62
C VAL A 313 -0.85 12.71 5.22
N VAL A 314 -1.19 13.56 4.26
CA VAL A 314 -0.66 13.49 2.90
C VAL A 314 0.86 13.69 2.87
N ARG A 315 1.42 14.62 3.67
CA ARG A 315 2.88 14.79 3.79
C ARG A 315 3.53 13.55 4.40
N SER A 316 2.94 12.99 5.46
CA SER A 316 3.42 11.76 6.10
C SER A 316 3.35 10.56 5.16
N ALA A 317 2.30 10.43 4.35
CA ALA A 317 2.19 9.38 3.34
C ALA A 317 3.28 9.48 2.27
N ARG A 318 3.72 10.69 1.90
CA ARG A 318 4.91 10.87 1.04
C ARG A 318 6.20 10.40 1.73
N GLY A 319 6.34 10.61 3.04
CA GLY A 319 7.46 10.07 3.82
C GLY A 319 7.43 8.53 3.90
N LEU A 320 6.24 7.95 4.07
CA LEU A 320 6.02 6.50 4.05
C LEU A 320 6.41 5.88 2.71
N ARG A 321 6.08 6.56 1.61
CA ARG A 321 6.41 6.12 0.25
C ARG A 321 7.92 5.94 0.02
N GLU A 322 8.75 6.80 0.59
CA GLU A 322 10.22 6.66 0.49
C GLU A 322 10.67 5.39 1.22
N ARG A 323 10.22 5.19 2.45
CA ARG A 323 10.52 3.99 3.27
C ARG A 323 10.04 2.70 2.61
N LEU A 324 8.86 2.74 1.98
CA LEU A 324 8.33 1.64 1.17
C LEU A 324 9.31 1.26 0.06
N CYS A 325 9.79 2.24 -0.71
CA CYS A 325 10.72 2.00 -1.81
C CYS A 325 12.09 1.47 -1.31
N GLU A 326 12.59 1.99 -0.19
CA GLU A 326 13.80 1.52 0.46
C GLU A 326 13.66 0.07 0.93
N ARG A 327 12.52 -0.29 1.55
CA ARG A 327 12.27 -1.68 1.96
C ARG A 327 12.18 -2.62 0.77
N ILE A 328 11.43 -2.27 -0.27
CA ILE A 328 11.35 -3.09 -1.49
C ILE A 328 12.75 -3.32 -2.06
N THR A 329 13.58 -2.28 -2.12
CA THR A 329 14.96 -2.39 -2.59
C THR A 329 15.76 -3.38 -1.74
N ARG A 330 15.67 -3.29 -0.41
CA ARG A 330 16.33 -4.24 0.51
C ARG A 330 15.84 -5.68 0.32
N GLU A 331 14.53 -5.90 0.19
CA GLU A 331 13.97 -7.24 -0.04
C GLU A 331 14.42 -7.80 -1.39
N VAL A 332 14.44 -6.97 -2.44
CA VAL A 332 14.92 -7.34 -3.78
C VAL A 332 16.38 -7.77 -3.74
N GLU A 333 17.23 -7.06 -3.00
CA GLU A 333 18.66 -7.35 -2.82
C GLU A 333 18.94 -8.57 -1.93
N ALA A 334 18.12 -8.79 -0.90
CA ALA A 334 18.31 -9.87 0.08
C ALA A 334 17.69 -11.21 -0.31
N ASP A 335 17.21 -11.34 -1.55
CA ASP A 335 16.39 -12.48 -2.01
C ASP A 335 15.11 -12.72 -1.17
N GLY A 336 14.59 -11.68 -0.51
CA GLY A 336 13.42 -11.72 0.35
C GLY A 336 12.07 -11.78 -0.41
N GLU A 337 10.98 -11.68 0.36
CA GLU A 337 9.60 -11.68 -0.14
C GLU A 337 9.27 -10.31 -0.77
N ILE A 338 8.87 -10.30 -2.04
CA ILE A 338 8.65 -9.07 -2.82
C ILE A 338 7.21 -8.86 -3.28
N GLU A 339 6.34 -9.87 -3.24
CA GLU A 339 4.97 -9.78 -3.77
C GLU A 339 4.15 -8.79 -2.95
N HIS A 340 4.27 -8.81 -1.62
CA HIS A 340 3.58 -7.86 -0.77
C HIS A 340 4.08 -6.43 -1.00
N GLY A 341 5.39 -6.24 -1.09
CA GLY A 341 5.99 -4.95 -1.41
C GLY A 341 5.51 -4.39 -2.75
N TYR A 342 5.48 -5.22 -3.80
CA TYR A 342 4.97 -4.82 -5.12
C TYR A 342 3.48 -4.52 -5.14
N ARG A 343 2.66 -5.25 -4.37
CA ARG A 343 1.24 -4.92 -4.19
C ARG A 343 1.06 -3.53 -3.60
N LEU A 344 1.85 -3.19 -2.57
CA LEU A 344 1.81 -1.85 -1.95
C LEU A 344 2.30 -0.77 -2.90
N LEU A 345 3.41 -1.01 -3.62
CA LEU A 345 3.92 -0.09 -4.63
C LEU A 345 2.91 0.15 -5.77
N ALA A 346 2.21 -0.90 -6.22
CA ALA A 346 1.18 -0.77 -7.23
C ALA A 346 0.00 0.09 -6.74
N ALA A 347 -0.39 -0.01 -5.47
CA ALA A 347 -1.40 0.87 -4.88
C ALA A 347 -0.93 2.33 -4.85
N GLU A 348 0.32 2.57 -4.43
CA GLU A 348 0.94 3.90 -4.46
C GLU A 348 1.02 4.49 -5.87
N LEU A 349 1.41 3.71 -6.88
CA LEU A 349 1.51 4.17 -8.27
C LEU A 349 0.15 4.58 -8.84
N ARG A 350 -0.94 3.89 -8.47
CA ARG A 350 -2.31 4.31 -8.84
C ARG A 350 -2.71 5.60 -8.16
N ALA A 351 -2.49 5.69 -6.85
CA ALA A 351 -2.78 6.86 -6.04
C ALA A 351 -1.94 8.10 -6.46
N ALA A 352 -0.73 7.86 -6.94
CA ALA A 352 0.23 8.85 -7.38
C ALA A 352 0.30 8.98 -8.91
N SER A 353 -0.73 8.54 -9.65
CA SER A 353 -0.71 8.51 -11.12
C SER A 353 -0.42 9.86 -11.80
N THR A 354 -0.61 10.98 -11.07
CA THR A 354 -0.30 12.34 -11.51
C THR A 354 1.06 12.88 -11.00
N ASP A 355 1.74 12.17 -10.11
CA ASP A 355 3.01 12.56 -9.48
C ASP A 355 4.22 12.08 -10.29
N LYS A 356 4.54 12.82 -11.36
CA LYS A 356 5.64 12.47 -12.28
C LYS A 356 7.00 12.40 -11.59
N ALA A 357 7.24 13.26 -10.61
CA ALA A 357 8.51 13.34 -9.88
C ALA A 357 8.76 12.07 -9.07
N PHE A 358 7.71 11.52 -8.43
CA PHE A 358 7.83 10.24 -7.74
C PHE A 358 8.21 9.11 -8.71
N VAL A 359 7.48 8.97 -9.81
CA VAL A 359 7.73 7.90 -10.79
C VAL A 359 9.13 8.04 -11.41
N GLU A 360 9.60 9.26 -11.66
CA GLU A 360 10.97 9.53 -12.12
C GLU A 360 12.02 9.11 -11.09
N ALA A 361 11.79 9.38 -9.81
CA ALA A 361 12.70 8.99 -8.72
C ALA A 361 12.82 7.46 -8.54
N LEU A 362 11.88 6.67 -9.08
CA LEU A 362 11.96 5.21 -9.11
C LEU A 362 12.90 4.70 -10.23
N GLY A 363 13.16 5.51 -11.25
CA GLY A 363 13.84 5.09 -12.49
C GLY A 363 15.20 4.44 -12.25
N ASP A 364 16.00 4.97 -11.32
CA ASP A 364 17.35 4.47 -11.01
C ASP A 364 17.38 3.47 -9.83
N ARG A 365 16.25 3.24 -9.15
CA ARG A 365 16.19 2.31 -8.00
C ARG A 365 16.20 0.86 -8.44
N ARG A 366 16.88 -0.01 -7.69
CA ARG A 366 16.96 -1.46 -7.93
C ARG A 366 15.68 -2.16 -7.47
N LEU A 367 14.59 -1.96 -8.21
CA LEU A 367 13.27 -2.45 -7.83
C LEU A 367 12.95 -3.86 -8.31
N PHE A 368 13.67 -4.41 -9.29
CA PHE A 368 13.34 -5.71 -9.89
C PHE A 368 14.42 -6.75 -9.69
N ARG A 369 14.01 -8.00 -9.48
CA ARG A 369 14.90 -9.16 -9.43
C ARG A 369 14.87 -9.93 -10.75
N THR A 370 16.04 -10.32 -11.24
CA THR A 370 16.16 -11.25 -12.38
C THR A 370 15.99 -12.70 -11.94
N VAL A 371 15.72 -13.60 -12.89
CA VAL A 371 15.72 -15.05 -12.64
C VAL A 371 17.05 -15.59 -12.11
N THR A 372 18.14 -14.83 -12.28
CA THR A 372 19.49 -15.16 -11.77
C THR A 372 19.81 -14.52 -10.40
N GLY A 373 18.86 -13.78 -9.80
CA GLY A 373 19.05 -13.08 -8.53
C GLY A 373 19.68 -11.69 -8.63
N ALA A 374 20.22 -11.29 -9.79
CA ALA A 374 20.71 -9.92 -9.99
C ALA A 374 19.56 -8.89 -9.94
N THR A 375 19.85 -7.66 -9.50
CA THR A 375 18.86 -6.59 -9.34
C THR A 375 18.92 -5.56 -10.47
N VAL A 376 17.77 -5.08 -10.91
CA VAL A 376 17.60 -4.24 -12.11
C VAL A 376 16.68 -3.06 -11.77
N SER A 377 16.98 -1.91 -12.36
CA SER A 377 16.17 -0.70 -12.23
C SER A 377 15.11 -0.57 -13.33
N PRO A 378 13.99 0.15 -13.08
CA PRO A 378 12.99 0.42 -14.12
C PRO A 378 13.60 1.02 -15.40
N LYS A 379 14.56 1.93 -15.29
CA LYS A 379 15.24 2.52 -16.45
C LYS A 379 15.97 1.51 -17.31
N GLN A 380 16.63 0.53 -16.69
CA GLN A 380 17.27 -0.56 -17.43
C GLN A 380 16.25 -1.48 -18.12
N VAL A 381 15.08 -1.68 -17.50
CA VAL A 381 13.97 -2.42 -18.11
C VAL A 381 13.44 -1.65 -19.33
N ASP A 382 13.25 -0.33 -19.22
CA ASP A 382 12.82 0.53 -20.31
C ASP A 382 13.84 0.57 -21.46
N ASP A 383 15.14 0.64 -21.15
CA ASP A 383 16.22 0.60 -22.15
C ASP A 383 16.23 -0.72 -22.91
N GLN A 384 16.01 -1.84 -22.22
CA GLN A 384 15.87 -3.14 -22.87
C GLN A 384 14.60 -3.21 -23.72
N GLU A 385 13.45 -2.78 -23.19
CA GLU A 385 12.18 -2.75 -23.92
C GLU A 385 12.30 -1.96 -25.23
N ARG A 386 12.95 -0.79 -25.20
CA ARG A 386 13.25 -0.01 -26.42
C ARG A 386 14.13 -0.75 -27.43
N ARG A 387 15.01 -1.64 -26.98
CA ARG A 387 15.93 -2.41 -27.84
C ARG A 387 15.27 -3.63 -28.48
N ILE A 388 14.36 -4.31 -27.79
CA ILE A 388 13.80 -5.61 -28.23
C ILE A 388 12.27 -5.63 -28.37
N GLY A 389 11.59 -4.52 -28.05
CA GLY A 389 10.14 -4.37 -28.13
C GLY A 389 9.34 -5.11 -27.06
N SER A 390 9.98 -5.59 -25.99
CA SER A 390 9.29 -6.20 -24.84
C SER A 390 10.14 -6.28 -23.58
N VAL A 391 9.47 -6.33 -22.44
CA VAL A 391 10.05 -6.76 -21.17
C VAL A 391 10.02 -8.28 -21.09
N LEU A 392 11.16 -8.89 -20.71
CA LEU A 392 11.30 -10.34 -20.59
C LEU A 392 11.08 -10.77 -19.15
N VAL A 393 10.21 -11.77 -18.97
CA VAL A 393 9.96 -12.42 -17.67
C VAL A 393 10.19 -13.93 -17.75
N GLY A 394 10.48 -14.58 -16.63
CA GLY A 394 10.69 -16.02 -16.55
C GLY A 394 10.46 -16.56 -15.13
N LYS A 395 10.12 -17.85 -15.01
CA LYS A 395 9.87 -18.48 -13.70
C LYS A 395 11.14 -18.91 -12.96
N GLY A 396 12.27 -19.00 -13.65
CA GLY A 396 13.54 -19.49 -13.10
C GLY A 396 14.61 -19.55 -14.18
N VAL A 397 15.78 -20.07 -13.81
CA VAL A 397 16.90 -20.27 -14.73
C VAL A 397 16.58 -21.41 -15.69
N ASP A 398 16.82 -21.18 -16.97
CA ASP A 398 16.55 -22.10 -18.07
C ASP A 398 17.67 -22.05 -19.15
N ALA A 399 17.47 -22.77 -20.26
CA ALA A 399 18.42 -22.81 -21.37
C ALA A 399 18.65 -21.46 -22.07
N LEU A 400 17.69 -20.52 -21.97
CA LEU A 400 17.79 -19.18 -22.55
C LEU A 400 18.52 -18.20 -21.65
N THR A 401 18.54 -18.46 -20.34
CA THR A 401 19.04 -17.52 -19.33
C THR A 401 20.49 -17.10 -19.57
N GLU A 402 21.39 -18.06 -19.79
CA GLU A 402 22.82 -17.77 -19.99
C GLU A 402 23.11 -17.12 -21.36
N PRO A 403 22.59 -17.61 -22.50
CA PRO A 403 22.71 -16.90 -23.78
C PRO A 403 22.20 -15.45 -23.72
N LEU A 404 21.01 -15.21 -23.16
CA LEU A 404 20.45 -13.85 -23.03
C LEU A 404 21.35 -12.95 -22.17
N ARG A 405 21.90 -13.49 -21.07
CA ARG A 405 22.83 -12.75 -20.19
C ARG A 405 24.08 -12.29 -20.92
N ARG A 406 24.68 -13.12 -21.79
CA ARG A 406 25.87 -12.74 -22.59
C ARG A 406 25.60 -11.55 -23.50
N HIS A 407 24.36 -11.42 -23.98
CA HIS A 407 23.92 -10.28 -24.80
C HIS A 407 23.41 -9.09 -23.98
N ARG A 408 23.65 -9.11 -22.66
CA ARG A 408 23.20 -8.08 -21.70
C ARG A 408 21.68 -7.91 -21.72
N LEU A 409 20.96 -9.00 -21.96
CA LEU A 409 19.51 -9.07 -21.81
C LEU A 409 19.18 -9.67 -20.45
N VAL A 410 18.29 -9.02 -19.72
CA VAL A 410 17.82 -9.43 -18.41
C VAL A 410 16.44 -10.06 -18.52
N VAL A 411 16.23 -11.14 -17.77
CA VAL A 411 14.93 -11.82 -17.62
C VAL A 411 14.49 -11.62 -16.18
N LEU A 412 13.39 -10.90 -15.96
CA LEU A 412 12.85 -10.62 -14.64
C LEU A 412 12.08 -11.83 -14.09
N GLN A 413 11.99 -11.95 -12.76
CA GLN A 413 11.15 -12.98 -12.15
C GLN A 413 9.67 -12.74 -12.49
N ASP A 414 9.01 -13.77 -13.01
CA ASP A 414 7.62 -13.70 -13.45
C ASP A 414 6.64 -13.91 -12.29
N SER A 415 5.88 -12.89 -11.96
CA SER A 415 4.76 -12.98 -11.03
C SER A 415 3.64 -11.99 -11.42
N PRO A 416 2.40 -12.21 -10.93
CA PRO A 416 1.31 -11.27 -11.16
C PRO A 416 1.64 -9.85 -10.68
N ARG A 417 2.30 -9.69 -9.52
CA ARG A 417 2.63 -8.38 -8.97
C ARG A 417 3.80 -7.70 -9.68
N THR A 418 4.80 -8.45 -10.12
CA THR A 418 5.87 -7.90 -10.97
C THR A 418 5.28 -7.32 -12.25
N ARG A 419 4.37 -8.06 -12.91
CA ARG A 419 3.71 -7.61 -14.15
C ARG A 419 2.88 -6.34 -13.93
N GLU A 420 2.13 -6.28 -12.83
CA GLU A 420 1.32 -5.12 -12.45
C GLU A 420 2.18 -3.85 -12.25
N VAL A 421 3.28 -3.95 -11.49
CA VAL A 421 4.19 -2.83 -11.27
C VAL A 421 4.86 -2.40 -12.58
N LEU A 422 5.27 -3.35 -13.42
CA LEU A 422 5.85 -3.07 -14.73
C LEU A 422 4.89 -2.28 -15.62
N ASP A 423 3.61 -2.66 -15.68
CA ASP A 423 2.61 -1.96 -16.48
C ASP A 423 2.34 -0.55 -15.93
N LEU A 424 2.22 -0.40 -14.61
CA LEU A 424 2.01 0.91 -13.96
C LEU A 424 3.20 1.88 -14.13
N LEU A 425 4.42 1.37 -14.26
CA LEU A 425 5.61 2.18 -14.53
C LEU A 425 5.78 2.53 -16.01
N HIS A 426 5.01 1.92 -16.91
CA HIS A 426 5.16 2.14 -18.34
C HIS A 426 4.75 3.56 -18.73
N ARG A 427 5.65 4.25 -19.45
CA ARG A 427 5.39 5.56 -20.04
C ARG A 427 5.38 5.42 -21.57
N PRO A 428 4.21 5.35 -22.23
CA PRO A 428 4.16 5.30 -23.68
C PRO A 428 4.78 6.58 -24.26
N ALA A 429 5.55 6.44 -25.34
CA ALA A 429 6.09 7.58 -26.06
C ALA A 429 4.95 8.40 -26.69
N MET A 430 5.17 9.70 -26.96
CA MET A 430 4.17 10.62 -27.54
C MET A 430 3.50 10.14 -28.85
N LEU A 431 4.10 9.16 -29.54
CA LEU A 431 3.60 8.56 -30.78
C LEU A 431 3.28 7.07 -30.67
N ASP A 432 3.33 6.49 -29.47
CA ASP A 432 3.02 5.08 -29.28
C ASP A 432 1.51 4.90 -29.06
N TRP A 433 0.81 4.54 -30.14
CA TRP A 433 -0.63 4.26 -30.12
C TRP A 433 -0.92 2.79 -29.77
N SER A 434 0.12 1.99 -29.53
CA SER A 434 -0.04 0.62 -29.04
C SER A 434 -0.31 0.67 -27.53
N GLY A 435 -1.47 0.18 -27.12
CA GLY A 435 -1.82 0.13 -25.69
C GLY A 435 -0.93 -0.84 -24.92
N GLY A 436 -0.71 -0.57 -23.62
CA GLY A 436 -0.08 -1.45 -22.64
C GLY A 436 1.39 -1.81 -22.89
N ARG A 437 2.14 -2.10 -21.82
CA ARG A 437 3.52 -2.59 -21.93
C ARG A 437 3.55 -4.02 -22.51
N SER A 438 4.45 -4.30 -23.45
CA SER A 438 4.62 -5.67 -23.96
C SER A 438 5.45 -6.51 -23.00
N ILE A 439 4.80 -7.32 -22.16
CA ILE A 439 5.46 -8.26 -21.24
C ILE A 439 5.33 -9.68 -21.78
N ALA A 440 6.46 -10.33 -22.08
CA ALA A 440 6.49 -11.66 -22.67
C ALA A 440 7.47 -12.57 -21.93
N ARG A 441 7.20 -13.88 -21.93
CA ARG A 441 8.18 -14.84 -21.41
C ARG A 441 9.37 -14.94 -22.34
N ALA A 442 10.56 -15.18 -21.78
CA ALA A 442 11.78 -15.32 -22.55
C ALA A 442 11.64 -16.34 -23.69
N GLU A 443 11.00 -17.50 -23.43
CA GLU A 443 10.79 -18.55 -24.43
C GLU A 443 9.80 -18.20 -25.55
N GLN A 444 8.98 -17.17 -25.36
CA GLN A 444 8.04 -16.67 -26.38
C GLN A 444 8.72 -15.71 -27.36
N VAL A 445 9.81 -15.06 -26.93
CA VAL A 445 10.55 -14.07 -27.72
C VAL A 445 11.81 -14.67 -28.31
N PHE A 446 12.47 -15.59 -27.60
CA PHE A 446 13.74 -16.16 -27.98
C PHE A 446 13.72 -17.68 -28.05
N VAL A 447 14.70 -18.24 -28.75
CA VAL A 447 14.96 -19.68 -28.84
C VAL A 447 16.47 -19.93 -28.91
N VAL A 448 16.92 -21.05 -28.35
CA VAL A 448 18.27 -21.60 -28.54
C VAL A 448 18.15 -22.77 -29.53
N PRO A 449 18.34 -22.53 -30.83
CA PRO A 449 18.29 -23.58 -31.84
C PRO A 449 19.59 -24.40 -31.87
N ASN A 450 19.53 -25.60 -32.45
CA ASN A 450 20.72 -26.40 -32.70
C ASN A 450 21.40 -25.90 -33.99
N VAL A 451 22.41 -25.05 -33.86
CA VAL A 451 23.18 -24.55 -35.01
C VAL A 451 24.11 -25.65 -35.51
N LEU A 452 23.99 -25.98 -36.80
CA LEU A 452 24.78 -27.03 -37.41
C LEU A 452 26.15 -26.49 -37.84
N ASP A 453 27.20 -27.27 -37.57
CA ASP A 453 28.53 -26.99 -38.09
C ASP A 453 28.56 -27.13 -39.62
N ALA A 454 29.40 -26.35 -40.28
CA ALA A 454 29.56 -26.41 -41.73
C ALA A 454 29.98 -27.82 -42.21
N THR A 455 30.68 -28.60 -41.37
CA THR A 455 31.05 -29.99 -41.67
C THR A 455 29.88 -30.97 -41.65
N ALA A 456 28.79 -30.62 -40.95
CA ALA A 456 27.56 -31.43 -40.89
C ALA A 456 26.63 -31.19 -42.09
N LEU A 457 26.92 -30.17 -42.92
CA LEU A 457 26.18 -29.85 -44.13
C LEU A 457 26.73 -30.62 -45.33
N ASP A 458 25.83 -31.11 -46.17
CA ASP A 458 26.23 -31.75 -47.43
C ASP A 458 26.83 -30.72 -48.43
N PRO A 459 27.49 -31.16 -49.52
CA PRO A 459 28.12 -30.24 -50.48
C PRO A 459 27.15 -29.21 -51.11
N SER A 460 25.90 -29.60 -51.36
CA SER A 460 24.88 -28.73 -51.96
C SER A 460 24.36 -27.71 -50.94
N GLU A 461 24.10 -28.13 -49.71
CA GLU A 461 23.74 -27.26 -48.58
C GLU A 461 24.84 -26.21 -48.35
N ARG A 462 26.10 -26.63 -48.29
CA ARG A 462 27.24 -25.70 -48.13
C ARG A 462 27.37 -24.71 -49.28
N GLY A 463 27.26 -25.20 -50.52
CA GLY A 463 27.35 -24.38 -51.72
C GLY A 463 26.24 -23.32 -51.75
N LEU A 464 25.00 -23.75 -51.50
CA LEU A 464 23.83 -22.86 -51.47
C LEU A 464 23.98 -21.77 -50.40
N VAL A 465 24.36 -22.14 -49.17
CA VAL A 465 24.52 -21.18 -48.06
C VAL A 465 25.61 -20.16 -48.38
N SER A 466 26.77 -20.61 -48.87
CA SER A 466 27.89 -19.73 -49.25
C SER A 466 27.50 -18.75 -50.35
N ALA A 467 26.86 -19.23 -51.42
CA ALA A 467 26.41 -18.40 -52.54
C ALA A 467 25.32 -17.40 -52.10
N THR A 468 24.38 -17.84 -51.26
CA THR A 468 23.30 -16.99 -50.72
C THR A 468 23.85 -15.90 -49.80
N GLU A 469 24.79 -16.24 -48.91
CA GLU A 469 25.42 -15.28 -48.01
C GLU A 469 26.14 -14.18 -48.78
N GLU A 470 26.85 -14.54 -49.86
CA GLU A 470 27.56 -13.60 -50.71
C GLU A 470 26.60 -12.61 -51.39
N LEU A 471 25.44 -13.08 -51.87
CA LEU A 471 24.38 -12.23 -52.43
C LEU A 471 23.78 -11.30 -51.37
N LEU A 472 23.51 -11.81 -50.16
CA LEU A 472 22.93 -11.01 -49.07
C LEU A 472 23.86 -9.88 -48.62
N ARG A 473 25.19 -10.10 -48.62
CA ARG A 473 26.18 -9.05 -48.29
C ARG A 473 26.10 -7.84 -49.23
N VAL A 474 25.70 -8.03 -50.49
CA VAL A 474 25.55 -6.96 -51.49
C VAL A 474 24.19 -6.25 -51.36
N ALA A 475 23.15 -6.98 -50.95
CA ALA A 475 21.79 -6.48 -50.85
C ALA A 475 21.56 -5.53 -49.66
N VAL A 476 22.21 -5.77 -48.51
CA VAL A 476 21.97 -5.03 -47.27
C VAL A 476 22.82 -3.74 -47.24
N GLY A 477 22.19 -2.58 -47.45
CA GLY A 477 22.82 -1.26 -47.26
C GLY A 477 21.80 -0.22 -46.76
N LEU A 478 22.27 0.80 -46.02
CA LEU A 478 21.40 1.72 -45.27
C LEU A 478 20.79 2.82 -46.17
N ARG A 479 19.49 3.08 -46.03
CA ARG A 479 18.83 4.31 -46.54
C ARG A 479 18.13 5.03 -45.40
N ILE A 480 18.51 6.29 -45.14
CA ILE A 480 17.81 7.18 -44.20
C ILE A 480 17.15 8.29 -45.02
N ARG A 481 15.82 8.40 -44.97
CA ARG A 481 15.11 9.56 -45.53
C ARG A 481 15.19 10.69 -44.52
N VAL A 482 15.71 11.85 -44.92
CA VAL A 482 15.82 13.00 -44.02
C VAL A 482 14.43 13.63 -43.87
N PRO A 483 13.89 13.74 -42.64
CA PRO A 483 12.54 14.27 -42.41
C PRO A 483 12.39 15.68 -43.00
N GLY A 484 11.29 15.94 -43.71
CA GLY A 484 11.01 17.24 -44.34
C GLY A 484 11.72 17.47 -45.69
N THR A 485 12.39 16.45 -46.25
CA THR A 485 13.01 16.52 -47.58
C THR A 485 12.75 15.25 -48.39
N ASP A 486 12.87 15.34 -49.72
CA ASP A 486 12.94 14.16 -50.60
C ASP A 486 14.35 13.56 -50.69
N HIS A 487 15.30 14.05 -49.88
CA HIS A 487 16.65 13.52 -49.84
C HIS A 487 16.71 12.20 -49.06
N VAL A 488 17.18 11.17 -49.77
CA VAL A 488 17.48 9.86 -49.20
C VAL A 488 18.99 9.75 -49.06
N PHE A 489 19.48 9.77 -47.82
CA PHE A 489 20.87 9.51 -47.51
C PHE A 489 21.16 8.04 -47.81
N GLN A 490 21.93 7.80 -48.86
CA GLN A 490 22.39 6.47 -49.24
C GLN A 490 23.79 6.28 -48.66
N TRP A 491 23.88 5.44 -47.64
CA TRP A 491 25.18 5.03 -47.11
C TRP A 491 25.42 3.57 -47.49
N ALA A 492 26.39 3.38 -48.39
CA ALA A 492 26.91 2.08 -48.76
C ALA A 492 28.27 1.91 -48.07
N PRO A 493 28.37 1.10 -47.02
CA PRO A 493 29.66 0.71 -46.49
C PRO A 493 30.41 -0.10 -47.55
N GLY A 494 31.74 0.02 -47.63
CA GLY A 494 32.54 -0.88 -48.49
C GLY A 494 32.28 -2.35 -48.13
N ALA A 495 32.53 -3.27 -49.07
CA ALA A 495 32.29 -4.72 -48.90
C ALA A 495 32.95 -5.31 -47.62
N ASP A 496 34.04 -4.70 -47.16
CA ASP A 496 34.78 -5.10 -45.95
C ASP A 496 34.30 -4.43 -44.65
N SER A 497 33.30 -3.54 -44.74
CA SER A 497 32.81 -2.83 -43.57
C SER A 497 32.14 -3.79 -42.59
N VAL A 498 32.49 -3.65 -41.33
CA VAL A 498 31.87 -4.35 -40.21
C VAL A 498 30.35 -4.10 -40.18
N ALA A 499 29.85 -3.02 -40.79
CA ALA A 499 28.42 -2.71 -40.87
C ALA A 499 27.62 -3.58 -41.87
N ASN A 500 28.27 -4.27 -42.82
CA ASN A 500 27.62 -5.11 -43.85
C ASN A 500 27.79 -6.62 -43.63
N ARG A 501 28.43 -7.04 -42.52
CA ARG A 501 28.66 -8.47 -42.26
C ARG A 501 27.38 -9.13 -41.77
N LEU A 502 26.61 -9.68 -42.70
CA LEU A 502 25.58 -10.68 -42.46
C LEU A 502 26.19 -12.08 -42.61
N THR A 503 26.01 -12.93 -41.62
CA THR A 503 26.39 -14.36 -41.68
C THR A 503 25.15 -15.21 -41.81
N LEU A 504 25.15 -16.14 -42.77
CA LEU A 504 24.08 -17.13 -42.93
C LEU A 504 24.56 -18.46 -42.35
N ARG A 505 23.78 -19.02 -41.41
CA ARG A 505 24.01 -20.34 -40.83
C ARG A 505 22.81 -21.23 -41.09
N VAL A 506 22.99 -22.54 -40.93
CA VAL A 506 21.91 -23.52 -40.99
C VAL A 506 21.73 -24.13 -39.61
N GLY A 507 20.49 -24.28 -39.18
CA GLY A 507 20.17 -24.88 -37.89
C GLY A 507 18.95 -25.78 -37.97
N ASP A 508 18.80 -26.58 -36.92
CA ASP A 508 17.58 -27.31 -36.63
C ASP A 508 16.81 -26.58 -35.52
N PHE A 509 15.55 -26.23 -35.80
CA PHE A 509 14.66 -25.58 -34.85
C PHE A 509 13.91 -26.61 -33.98
N GLY A 510 14.39 -27.86 -33.99
CA GLY A 510 13.90 -29.01 -33.25
C GLY A 510 12.83 -29.81 -33.98
N GLY A 511 12.98 -29.95 -35.29
CA GLY A 511 12.11 -30.76 -36.14
C GLY A 511 10.68 -30.24 -36.28
N VAL A 512 9.80 -31.10 -36.80
CA VAL A 512 8.37 -30.79 -37.03
C VAL A 512 7.61 -30.56 -35.71
N ASP A 513 8.12 -31.11 -34.60
CA ASP A 513 7.46 -31.16 -33.29
C ASP A 513 7.53 -29.85 -32.50
N LEU A 514 8.49 -28.95 -32.79
CA LEU A 514 8.66 -27.68 -32.07
C LEU A 514 7.80 -26.52 -32.60
N GLY A 515 6.87 -26.80 -33.52
CA GLY A 515 5.98 -25.79 -34.11
C GLY A 515 6.71 -24.81 -35.04
N SER A 516 7.95 -25.11 -35.40
CA SER A 516 8.88 -24.25 -36.14
C SER A 516 8.97 -24.55 -37.64
N ALA A 517 8.24 -25.55 -38.13
CA ALA A 517 8.32 -26.01 -39.52
C ALA A 517 7.97 -24.90 -40.55
N ASP A 518 7.15 -23.93 -40.14
CA ASP A 518 6.73 -22.79 -40.97
C ASP A 518 7.69 -21.59 -40.91
N VAL A 519 8.74 -21.66 -40.10
CA VAL A 519 9.72 -20.57 -39.97
C VAL A 519 10.94 -20.89 -40.80
N LEU A 520 11.13 -20.15 -41.89
CA LEU A 520 12.28 -20.30 -42.79
C LEU A 520 13.59 -19.87 -42.12
N ALA A 521 13.58 -18.75 -41.39
CA ALA A 521 14.77 -18.23 -40.76
C ALA A 521 14.49 -17.49 -39.46
N LEU A 522 15.52 -17.43 -38.61
CA LEU A 522 15.54 -16.66 -37.38
C LEU A 522 16.72 -15.68 -37.40
N ASN A 523 16.55 -14.53 -36.75
CA ASN A 523 17.60 -13.53 -36.64
C ASN A 523 18.29 -13.60 -35.27
N GLY A 524 19.62 -13.59 -35.28
CA GLY A 524 20.53 -13.90 -34.19
C GLY A 524 21.71 -12.92 -34.10
N PRO A 525 22.39 -12.84 -32.94
CA PRO A 525 23.69 -12.19 -32.85
C PRO A 525 24.73 -13.04 -33.59
N ALA A 526 25.89 -12.45 -33.90
CA ALA A 526 26.97 -13.14 -34.62
C ALA A 526 27.50 -14.40 -33.89
N ALA A 527 27.33 -14.46 -32.56
CA ALA A 527 27.68 -15.62 -31.74
C ALA A 527 26.80 -16.86 -32.03
N ALA A 528 25.62 -16.67 -32.64
CA ALA A 528 24.68 -17.73 -33.00
C ALA A 528 24.25 -18.62 -31.82
N ASP A 529 24.13 -18.05 -30.62
CA ASP A 529 23.76 -18.76 -29.39
C ASP A 529 22.32 -18.49 -28.90
N VAL A 530 21.66 -17.47 -29.43
CA VAL A 530 20.24 -17.17 -29.17
C VAL A 530 19.61 -16.45 -30.35
N PHE A 531 18.36 -16.76 -30.68
CA PHE A 531 17.68 -16.21 -31.85
C PHE A 531 16.29 -15.69 -31.51
N HIS A 532 15.87 -14.62 -32.17
CA HIS A 532 14.56 -14.00 -31.99
C HIS A 532 13.50 -14.77 -32.77
N ARG A 533 12.38 -15.12 -32.11
CA ARG A 533 11.22 -15.77 -32.75
C ARG A 533 10.47 -14.75 -33.63
N PRO A 534 9.88 -15.16 -34.76
CA PRO A 534 9.08 -14.25 -35.57
C PRO A 534 7.83 -13.83 -34.78
N ARG A 535 7.59 -12.52 -34.62
CA ARG A 535 6.36 -12.00 -33.99
C ARG A 535 5.20 -12.08 -34.98
N ARG A 536 4.08 -12.71 -34.59
CA ARG A 536 2.80 -12.63 -35.33
C ARG A 536 2.14 -11.27 -35.01
N GLY A 537 2.35 -10.24 -35.82
CA GLY A 537 1.63 -8.96 -35.67
C GLY A 537 2.30 -7.75 -36.32
N ARG A 538 1.49 -6.75 -36.69
CA ARG A 538 1.80 -5.56 -37.50
C ARG A 538 2.39 -4.36 -36.71
N GLY A 539 3.03 -4.61 -35.56
CA GLY A 539 3.59 -3.57 -34.70
C GLY A 539 5.02 -3.20 -35.11
N PHE A 540 5.34 -1.91 -35.07
CA PHE A 540 6.58 -1.25 -35.49
C PHE A 540 7.86 -2.12 -35.35
N ARG A 541 8.39 -2.56 -36.49
CA ARG A 541 9.71 -3.20 -36.64
C ARG A 541 10.80 -2.14 -36.52
N MET A 542 11.62 -2.19 -35.47
CA MET A 542 12.99 -1.72 -35.60
C MET A 542 13.68 -2.60 -36.67
N PRO A 543 14.43 -2.04 -37.64
CA PRO A 543 15.01 -2.86 -38.69
C PRO A 543 16.02 -3.85 -38.09
N GLY A 544 15.69 -5.14 -38.09
CA GLY A 544 16.48 -6.21 -37.44
C GLY A 544 17.93 -6.30 -37.92
N TYR A 545 18.22 -5.80 -39.13
CA TYR A 545 19.56 -5.77 -39.71
C TYR A 545 20.54 -4.84 -39.00
N LEU A 546 20.08 -3.89 -38.16
CA LEU A 546 20.98 -2.96 -37.46
C LEU A 546 21.58 -3.52 -36.17
N THR A 547 21.02 -4.59 -35.60
CA THR A 547 21.46 -5.13 -34.30
C THR A 547 21.77 -6.63 -34.30
N TRP A 548 21.21 -7.41 -35.23
CA TRP A 548 21.35 -8.87 -35.28
C TRP A 548 21.84 -9.27 -36.68
N ARG A 549 22.98 -9.99 -36.72
CA ARG A 549 23.83 -10.15 -37.91
C ARG A 549 23.95 -11.59 -38.40
N CYS A 550 23.28 -12.52 -37.72
CA CYS A 550 23.26 -13.93 -38.09
C CYS A 550 21.84 -14.33 -38.47
N LEU A 551 21.63 -14.69 -39.73
CA LEU A 551 20.42 -15.38 -40.14
C LEU A 551 20.66 -16.88 -40.00
N LEU A 552 19.78 -17.56 -39.27
CA LEU A 552 19.79 -19.01 -39.17
C LEU A 552 18.66 -19.55 -40.01
N ALA A 553 18.99 -20.23 -41.10
CA ALA A 553 18.01 -20.91 -41.95
C ALA A 553 17.65 -22.27 -41.35
N ASN A 554 16.36 -22.59 -41.36
CA ASN A 554 15.85 -23.87 -40.92
C ASN A 554 16.12 -24.95 -41.97
N ARG A 555 16.96 -25.93 -41.63
CA ARG A 555 17.31 -27.04 -42.52
C ARG A 555 16.08 -27.78 -43.04
N HIS A 556 15.04 -27.92 -42.23
CA HIS A 556 13.87 -28.74 -42.52
C HIS A 556 12.75 -27.95 -43.23
N HIS A 557 12.91 -26.65 -43.42
CA HIS A 557 11.87 -25.84 -44.06
C HIS A 557 11.73 -26.19 -45.55
N PRO A 558 10.50 -26.36 -46.09
CA PRO A 558 10.28 -26.75 -47.48
C PRO A 558 10.99 -25.85 -48.50
N THR A 559 10.94 -24.54 -48.29
CA THR A 559 11.66 -23.56 -49.14
C THR A 559 13.16 -23.80 -49.11
N PHE A 560 13.78 -24.06 -47.96
CA PHE A 560 15.22 -24.34 -47.90
C PHE A 560 15.55 -25.63 -48.67
N ARG A 561 14.81 -26.72 -48.42
CA ARG A 561 15.01 -28.01 -49.11
C ARG A 561 14.81 -27.92 -50.62
N ALA A 562 13.82 -27.16 -51.08
CA ALA A 562 13.58 -26.96 -52.52
C ALA A 562 14.78 -26.27 -53.20
N HIS A 563 15.36 -25.26 -52.57
CA HIS A 563 16.54 -24.58 -53.11
C HIS A 563 17.80 -25.44 -53.02
N VAL A 564 17.96 -26.29 -52.00
CA VAL A 564 19.06 -27.27 -51.94
C VAL A 564 19.00 -28.25 -53.11
N LEU A 565 17.81 -28.73 -53.47
CA LEU A 565 17.62 -29.60 -54.63
C LEU A 565 17.92 -28.87 -55.95
N ALA A 566 17.41 -27.64 -56.10
CA ALA A 566 17.64 -26.83 -57.30
C ALA A 566 19.11 -26.41 -57.47
N TYR A 567 19.87 -26.28 -56.39
CA TYR A 567 21.26 -25.85 -56.42
C TYR A 567 22.16 -26.82 -57.20
N ALA A 568 21.81 -28.11 -57.28
CA ALA A 568 22.57 -29.09 -58.05
C ALA A 568 22.59 -28.77 -59.56
N ASP A 569 21.48 -28.22 -60.08
CA ASP A 569 21.31 -27.93 -61.50
C ASP A 569 21.52 -26.45 -61.83
N GLN A 570 21.07 -25.55 -60.94
CA GLN A 570 21.06 -24.10 -61.16
C GLN A 570 21.51 -23.34 -59.89
N PRO A 571 22.82 -23.32 -59.60
CA PRO A 571 23.34 -22.78 -58.34
C PRO A 571 23.03 -21.30 -58.11
N ASP A 572 23.13 -20.46 -59.14
CA ASP A 572 22.92 -19.01 -59.02
C ASP A 572 21.43 -18.67 -58.82
N VAL A 573 20.54 -19.37 -59.53
CA VAL A 573 19.08 -19.22 -59.41
C VAL A 573 18.61 -19.68 -58.03
N ALA A 574 19.14 -20.80 -57.56
CA ALA A 574 18.81 -21.33 -56.24
C ALA A 574 19.28 -20.40 -55.10
N ALA A 575 20.50 -19.85 -55.20
CA ALA A 575 21.02 -18.89 -54.23
C ALA A 575 20.22 -17.58 -54.23
N PHE A 576 19.86 -17.05 -55.41
CA PHE A 576 19.01 -15.87 -55.53
C PHE A 576 17.62 -16.09 -54.93
N GLY A 577 17.00 -17.24 -55.25
CA GLY A 577 15.67 -17.60 -54.73
C GLY A 577 15.66 -17.68 -53.20
N LEU A 578 16.68 -18.31 -52.60
CA LEU A 578 16.81 -18.37 -51.15
C LEU A 578 17.08 -16.98 -50.55
N ALA A 579 17.97 -16.17 -51.14
CA ALA A 579 18.26 -14.81 -50.68
C ALA A 579 16.99 -13.94 -50.69
N SER A 580 16.21 -14.01 -51.77
CA SER A 580 14.94 -13.29 -51.89
C SER A 580 13.94 -13.75 -50.82
N ALA A 581 13.80 -15.04 -50.60
CA ALA A 581 12.91 -15.58 -49.57
C ALA A 581 13.31 -15.13 -48.15
N LEU A 582 14.61 -15.08 -47.86
CA LEU A 582 15.12 -14.60 -46.57
C LEU A 582 14.85 -13.11 -46.36
N LEU A 583 15.01 -12.26 -47.39
CA LEU A 583 14.69 -10.83 -47.30
C LEU A 583 13.20 -10.57 -47.04
N VAL A 584 12.31 -11.39 -47.61
CA VAL A 584 10.86 -11.32 -47.38
C VAL A 584 10.54 -11.66 -45.91
N VAL A 585 11.13 -12.72 -45.38
CA VAL A 585 10.90 -13.15 -43.98
C VAL A 585 11.36 -12.10 -42.98
N GLU A 586 12.50 -11.45 -43.25
CA GLU A 586 13.01 -10.35 -42.43
C GLU A 586 12.26 -9.03 -42.63
N ASP A 587 11.37 -8.93 -43.63
CA ASP A 587 10.64 -7.69 -44.02
C ASP A 587 11.59 -6.53 -44.29
N VAL A 588 12.72 -6.90 -44.90
CA VAL A 588 13.72 -5.97 -45.44
C VAL A 588 13.52 -5.83 -46.95
N GLU A 589 12.39 -6.34 -47.46
CA GLU A 589 12.03 -6.26 -48.87
C GLU A 589 11.81 -4.79 -49.26
N SER A 590 12.79 -4.26 -50.00
CA SER A 590 12.66 -2.98 -50.67
C SER A 590 12.96 -3.17 -52.14
N GLU A 591 12.28 -2.40 -53.00
CA GLU A 591 12.54 -2.40 -54.44
C GLU A 591 14.03 -2.21 -54.77
N ALA A 592 14.75 -1.47 -53.92
CA ALA A 592 16.18 -1.26 -54.02
C ALA A 592 17.01 -2.50 -53.64
N ALA A 593 16.65 -3.22 -52.58
CA ALA A 593 17.32 -4.47 -52.19
C ALA A 593 17.16 -5.54 -53.27
N HIS A 594 15.95 -5.66 -53.83
CA HIS A 594 15.66 -6.60 -54.91
C HIS A 594 16.42 -6.23 -56.20
N ARG A 595 16.47 -4.93 -56.55
CA ARG A 595 17.22 -4.45 -57.72
C ARG A 595 18.72 -4.75 -57.62
N ARG A 596 19.32 -4.58 -56.43
CA ARG A 596 20.74 -4.93 -56.19
C ARG A 596 21.00 -6.43 -56.30
N LEU A 597 20.10 -7.26 -55.78
CA LEU A 597 20.21 -8.71 -55.94
C LEU A 597 20.19 -9.09 -57.43
N ILE A 598 19.32 -8.47 -58.23
CA ILE A 598 19.24 -8.69 -59.67
C ILE A 598 20.52 -8.25 -60.39
N GLU A 599 21.05 -7.05 -60.07
CA GLU A 599 22.28 -6.51 -60.65
C GLU A 599 23.49 -7.42 -60.37
N GLU A 600 23.64 -7.86 -59.12
CA GLU A 600 24.72 -8.77 -58.70
C GLU A 600 24.60 -10.16 -59.35
N MET A 601 23.39 -10.72 -59.41
CA MET A 601 23.14 -11.98 -60.10
C MET A 601 23.48 -11.89 -61.60
N GLY A 602 23.08 -10.80 -62.26
CA GLY A 602 23.41 -10.55 -63.66
C GLY A 602 24.92 -10.49 -63.92
N SER A 603 25.67 -9.86 -63.02
CA SER A 603 27.13 -9.81 -63.06
C SER A 603 27.78 -11.20 -62.96
N ARG A 604 27.31 -12.04 -62.04
CA ARG A 604 27.84 -13.41 -61.85
C ARG A 604 27.56 -14.33 -63.03
N MET A 605 26.35 -14.26 -63.58
CA MET A 605 25.98 -15.04 -64.76
C MET A 605 26.83 -14.64 -65.97
N ALA A 606 27.06 -13.34 -66.18
CA ALA A 606 27.93 -12.84 -67.24
C ALA A 606 29.40 -13.29 -67.06
N ALA A 607 29.91 -13.27 -65.83
CA ALA A 607 31.27 -13.70 -65.52
C ALA A 607 31.49 -15.23 -65.70
N ARG A 608 30.44 -16.04 -65.48
CA ARG A 608 30.47 -17.49 -65.73
C ARG A 608 30.34 -17.84 -67.21
N SER A 609 29.52 -17.13 -67.98
CA SER A 609 29.43 -17.34 -69.43
C SER A 609 30.67 -16.90 -70.20
N ALA A 610 31.54 -16.10 -69.57
CA ALA A 610 32.83 -15.67 -70.13
C ALA A 610 34.00 -16.61 -69.78
N ARG A 611 33.78 -17.65 -68.96
CA ARG A 611 34.72 -18.73 -68.64
C ARG A 611 34.28 -20.01 -69.31
#